data_AF-A0AAU1T8S8-F1
#
_entry.id   AF-A0AAU1T8S8-F1
#
_cell.length_a   1.000
_cell.length_b   1.000
_cell.length_c   1.000
_cell.angle_alpha   90.00
_cell.angle_beta   90.00
_cell.angle_gamma   90.00
#
_symmetry.space_group_name_H-M   'P 1'
#
loop_
_entity.id
_entity.type
_entity.pdbx_description
1 polymer ?
#
loop_
_entity_poly.entity_id
_entity_poly.type
_entity_poly.pdbx_seq_one_letter_code
_entity_poly.pdbx_strand_id
1 'polypeptide(L)'
;MLPDHNGQERWSARDLQQLMGYEQWRQFEDAVERARQTVDASSLDSRDHFAGARKVMNGGRWGRQEVKDYRLTRFGAYHVTLAADGRKPEVAAAKNYFAIQTRKAEIAAASAPALPQDYEEALVELLTKVRENKALTAENEVLAPKAGKWDEFMNSDGLIGMTAIADMLDMPVKEMTNWLIAENVFRKQVSRFGSNQNMPRRMYQSSGHFKIKVESNGRVSYEVAYATTQGADLIFDRRQGRAAA
;
A
#
# COMPACT_ATOMS: atom_id res chain seq x y z
N MET A 1 -5.94 -29.50 2.17
CA MET A 1 -7.36 -29.11 1.97
C MET A 1 -8.07 -30.33 1.40
N LEU A 2 -9.07 -30.86 2.11
CA LEU A 2 -9.77 -32.08 1.69
C LEU A 2 -11.26 -31.74 1.56
N PRO A 3 -11.84 -31.80 0.35
CA PRO A 3 -13.28 -31.72 0.20
C PRO A 3 -13.92 -32.90 0.93
N ASP A 4 -15.02 -32.67 1.65
CA ASP A 4 -15.83 -33.77 2.17
C ASP A 4 -16.68 -34.42 1.07
N HIS A 5 -17.46 -35.43 1.44
CA HIS A 5 -18.35 -36.17 0.54
C HIS A 5 -19.44 -35.29 -0.10
N ASN A 6 -19.66 -34.08 0.43
CA ASN A 6 -20.61 -33.10 -0.07
C ASN A 6 -19.92 -31.95 -0.84
N GLY A 7 -18.62 -32.06 -1.11
CA GLY A 7 -17.83 -31.03 -1.79
C GLY A 7 -17.50 -29.82 -0.92
N GLN A 8 -17.79 -29.85 0.38
CA GLN A 8 -17.51 -28.74 1.28
C GLN A 8 -16.06 -28.78 1.76
N GLU A 9 -15.41 -27.62 1.78
CA GLU A 9 -14.02 -27.48 2.19
C GLU A 9 -13.87 -27.73 3.69
N ARG A 10 -13.00 -28.68 4.05
CA ARG A 10 -12.66 -28.95 5.45
C ARG A 10 -11.15 -28.94 5.69
N TRP A 11 -10.76 -28.46 6.87
CA TRP A 11 -9.38 -28.41 7.34
C TRP A 11 -9.13 -29.40 8.46
N SER A 12 -7.93 -29.97 8.48
CA SER A 12 -7.46 -30.82 9.58
C SER A 12 -7.11 -29.95 10.79
N ALA A 13 -7.66 -30.29 11.95
CA ALA A 13 -7.30 -29.66 13.22
C ALA A 13 -5.81 -29.88 13.54
N ARG A 14 -5.20 -30.99 13.11
CA ARG A 14 -3.75 -31.22 13.22
C ARG A 14 -2.91 -30.26 12.39
N ASP A 15 -3.37 -29.87 11.20
CA ASP A 15 -2.68 -28.85 10.41
C ASP A 15 -2.83 -27.48 11.08
N LEU A 16 -4.05 -27.18 11.56
CA LEU A 16 -4.33 -25.92 12.27
C LEU A 16 -3.51 -25.78 13.56
N GLN A 17 -3.30 -26.88 14.28
CA GLN A 17 -2.43 -26.94 15.46
C GLN A 17 -1.05 -26.36 15.17
N GLN A 18 -0.41 -26.80 14.08
CA GLN A 18 0.94 -26.38 13.71
C GLN A 18 0.97 -24.90 13.32
N LEU A 19 -0.03 -24.45 12.55
CA LEU A 19 -0.15 -23.05 12.15
C LEU A 19 -0.40 -22.11 13.33
N MET A 20 -1.00 -22.61 14.41
CA MET A 20 -1.26 -21.84 15.65
C MET A 20 -0.14 -21.95 16.70
N GLY A 21 1.01 -22.55 16.35
CA GLY A 21 2.16 -22.62 17.25
C GLY A 21 1.97 -23.56 18.45
N TYR A 22 1.10 -24.57 18.34
CA TYR A 22 0.92 -25.59 19.37
C TYR A 22 1.81 -26.81 19.11
N GLU A 23 2.77 -27.05 20.01
CA GLU A 23 3.63 -28.24 19.92
C GLU A 23 2.90 -29.52 20.34
N GLN A 24 2.10 -29.43 21.40
CA GLN A 24 1.42 -30.59 22.00
C GLN A 24 -0.05 -30.61 21.61
N TRP A 25 -0.50 -31.74 21.07
CA TRP A 25 -1.90 -31.93 20.66
C TRP A 25 -2.88 -31.72 21.80
N ARG A 26 -2.58 -32.22 23.00
CA ARG A 26 -3.50 -32.14 24.14
C ARG A 26 -3.90 -30.69 24.44
N GLN A 27 -2.93 -29.78 24.39
CA GLN A 27 -3.17 -28.34 24.62
C GLN A 27 -4.04 -27.70 23.53
N PHE A 28 -3.89 -28.17 22.28
CA PHE A 28 -4.70 -27.69 21.18
C PHE A 28 -6.11 -28.30 21.18
N GLU A 29 -6.22 -29.57 21.54
CA GLU A 29 -7.49 -30.26 21.70
C GLU A 29 -8.37 -29.60 22.76
N ASP A 30 -7.78 -29.10 23.86
CA ASP A 30 -8.50 -28.29 24.85
C ASP A 30 -9.08 -26.99 24.26
N ALA A 31 -8.42 -26.39 23.26
CA ALA A 31 -8.97 -25.23 22.54
C ALA A 31 -10.10 -25.64 21.57
N VAL A 32 -9.96 -26.79 20.91
CA VAL A 32 -11.01 -27.37 20.07
C VAL A 32 -12.26 -27.67 20.89
N GLU A 33 -12.12 -28.26 22.08
CA GLU A 33 -13.25 -28.62 22.93
C GLU A 33 -13.98 -27.37 23.46
N ARG A 34 -13.25 -26.34 23.90
CA ARG A 34 -13.85 -25.05 24.28
C ARG A 34 -14.58 -24.38 23.12
N ALA A 35 -14.05 -24.49 21.90
CA ALA A 35 -14.71 -24.00 20.71
C ALA A 35 -16.03 -24.74 20.44
N ARG A 36 -16.07 -26.07 20.59
CA ARG A 36 -17.29 -26.87 20.44
C ARG A 36 -18.36 -26.46 21.46
N GLN A 37 -17.98 -26.35 22.72
CA GLN A 37 -18.88 -25.90 23.79
C GLN A 37 -19.48 -24.52 23.53
N THR A 38 -18.69 -23.60 22.95
CA THR A 38 -19.15 -22.26 22.57
C THR A 38 -20.20 -22.32 21.46
N VAL A 39 -20.00 -23.20 20.47
CA VAL A 39 -20.96 -23.40 19.37
C VAL A 39 -22.24 -24.04 19.88
N ASP A 40 -22.14 -25.10 20.70
CA ASP A 40 -23.29 -25.78 21.30
C ASP A 40 -24.11 -24.81 22.18
N ALA A 41 -23.44 -23.94 22.95
CA ALA A 41 -24.09 -22.91 23.75
C ALA A 41 -24.82 -21.83 22.91
N SER A 42 -24.46 -21.70 21.64
CA SER A 42 -25.10 -20.77 20.69
C SER A 42 -26.29 -21.38 19.94
N SER A 43 -26.81 -22.52 20.42
CA SER A 43 -27.92 -23.27 19.79
C SER A 43 -27.62 -23.79 18.38
N LEU A 44 -26.34 -23.99 18.05
CA LEU A 44 -25.86 -24.66 16.84
C LEU A 44 -25.32 -26.03 17.21
N ASP A 45 -25.38 -27.03 16.32
CA ASP A 45 -24.78 -28.35 16.58
C ASP A 45 -23.28 -28.32 16.23
N SER A 46 -22.41 -28.46 17.23
CA SER A 46 -20.96 -28.54 16.99
C SER A 46 -20.55 -29.69 16.06
N ARG A 47 -21.35 -30.76 15.92
CA ARG A 47 -21.04 -31.88 15.03
C ARG A 47 -21.02 -31.49 13.55
N ASP A 48 -21.78 -30.45 13.16
CA ASP A 48 -21.79 -29.94 11.79
C ASP A 48 -20.44 -29.30 11.43
N HIS A 49 -19.78 -28.70 12.43
CA HIS A 49 -18.56 -27.92 12.26
C HIS A 49 -17.29 -28.67 12.66
N PHE A 50 -17.39 -29.68 13.52
CA PHE A 50 -16.29 -30.43 14.13
C PHE A 50 -16.49 -31.94 13.92
N ALA A 51 -16.27 -32.43 12.70
CA ALA A 51 -16.37 -33.86 12.45
C ALA A 51 -15.13 -34.59 12.99
N GLY A 52 -15.34 -35.59 13.85
CA GLY A 52 -14.27 -36.47 14.32
C GLY A 52 -13.57 -37.17 13.14
N ALA A 53 -12.25 -37.19 13.16
CA ALA A 53 -11.44 -37.79 12.12
C ALA A 53 -10.19 -38.47 12.70
N ARG A 54 -9.44 -39.14 11.83
CA ARG A 54 -8.11 -39.62 12.11
C ARG A 54 -7.15 -39.14 11.04
N LYS A 55 -5.92 -38.87 11.46
CA LYS A 55 -4.83 -38.50 10.55
C LYS A 55 -3.68 -39.47 10.72
N VAL A 56 -3.21 -40.01 9.61
CA VAL A 56 -2.00 -40.83 9.59
C VAL A 56 -0.79 -39.89 9.68
N MET A 57 0.04 -40.09 10.70
CA MET A 57 1.29 -39.35 10.89
C MET A 57 2.46 -40.31 11.08
N ASN A 58 3.66 -39.86 10.74
CA ASN A 58 4.87 -40.66 10.94
C ASN A 58 5.30 -40.58 12.42
N GLY A 59 5.27 -41.71 13.13
CA GLY A 59 5.68 -41.85 14.53
C GLY A 59 7.17 -42.18 14.69
N GLY A 60 7.99 -41.97 13.66
CA GLY A 60 9.42 -42.26 13.68
C GLY A 60 9.67 -43.76 13.79
N ARG A 61 10.25 -44.21 14.91
CA ARG A 61 10.60 -45.64 15.13
C ARG A 61 9.40 -46.59 15.11
N TRP A 62 8.20 -46.06 15.33
CA TRP A 62 6.95 -46.83 15.40
C TRP A 62 6.18 -46.85 14.08
N GLY A 63 6.76 -46.28 13.00
CA GLY A 63 6.14 -46.22 11.69
C GLY A 63 4.94 -45.27 11.61
N ARG A 64 4.09 -45.46 10.61
CA ARG A 64 2.87 -44.65 10.42
C ARG A 64 1.84 -45.02 11.49
N GLN A 65 1.31 -44.02 12.19
CA GLN A 65 0.27 -44.18 13.20
C GLN A 65 -0.94 -43.32 12.87
N GLU A 66 -2.14 -43.87 13.06
CA GLU A 66 -3.36 -43.07 13.07
C GLU A 66 -3.52 -42.38 14.41
N VAL A 67 -3.64 -41.06 14.39
CA VAL A 67 -3.94 -40.27 15.59
C VAL A 67 -5.26 -39.53 15.44
N LYS A 68 -5.84 -39.15 16.57
CA LYS A 68 -7.08 -38.36 16.64
C LYS A 68 -6.93 -37.03 15.92
N ASP A 69 -7.92 -36.66 15.13
CA ASP A 69 -8.00 -35.38 14.41
C ASP A 69 -9.47 -34.92 14.35
N TYR A 70 -9.70 -33.69 13.85
CA TYR A 70 -11.02 -33.20 13.50
C TYR A 70 -10.98 -32.56 12.12
N ARG A 71 -12.05 -32.75 11.35
CA ARG A 71 -12.30 -32.02 10.11
C ARG A 71 -13.19 -30.83 10.43
N LEU A 72 -12.57 -29.66 10.39
CA LEU A 72 -13.18 -28.38 10.71
C LEU A 72 -13.75 -27.74 9.46
N THR A 73 -14.97 -27.25 9.54
CA THR A 73 -15.47 -26.25 8.59
C THR A 73 -14.78 -24.91 8.82
N ARG A 74 -14.98 -23.95 7.91
CA ARG A 74 -14.43 -22.59 8.06
C ARG A 74 -14.89 -21.95 9.38
N PHE A 75 -16.18 -22.11 9.67
CA PHE A 75 -16.80 -21.66 10.92
C PHE A 75 -16.17 -22.34 12.14
N GLY A 76 -15.99 -23.67 12.11
CA GLY A 76 -15.31 -24.40 13.18
C GLY A 76 -13.89 -23.90 13.44
N ALA A 77 -13.09 -23.70 12.39
CA ALA A 77 -11.73 -23.18 12.51
C ALA A 77 -11.67 -21.76 13.12
N TYR A 78 -12.65 -20.91 12.82
CA TYR A 78 -12.76 -19.59 13.44
C TYR A 78 -13.01 -19.69 14.95
N HIS A 79 -13.97 -20.52 15.38
CA HIS A 79 -14.24 -20.74 16.79
C HIS A 79 -13.04 -21.35 17.53
N VAL A 80 -12.28 -22.25 16.91
CA VAL A 80 -11.00 -22.75 17.46
C VAL A 80 -10.03 -21.60 17.68
N THR A 81 -9.90 -20.70 16.70
CA THR A 81 -9.01 -19.53 16.84
C THR A 81 -9.43 -18.64 18.01
N LEU A 82 -10.74 -18.38 18.15
CA LEU A 82 -11.28 -17.55 19.25
C LEU A 82 -11.01 -18.19 20.61
N ALA A 83 -11.15 -19.51 20.72
CA ALA A 83 -10.89 -20.27 21.95
C ALA A 83 -9.40 -20.46 22.26
N ALA A 84 -8.51 -20.39 21.27
CA ALA A 84 -7.08 -20.64 21.44
C ALA A 84 -6.38 -19.63 22.37
N ASP A 85 -5.22 -20.03 22.90
CA ASP A 85 -4.43 -19.25 23.85
C ASP A 85 -3.80 -18.03 23.16
N GLY A 86 -4.28 -16.83 23.49
CA GLY A 86 -3.81 -15.57 22.91
C GLY A 86 -2.39 -15.18 23.29
N ARG A 87 -1.74 -15.90 24.23
CA ARG A 87 -0.32 -15.67 24.56
C ARG A 87 0.63 -16.18 23.46
N LYS A 88 0.15 -17.05 22.57
CA LYS A 88 0.91 -17.50 21.40
C LYS A 88 0.85 -16.44 20.29
N PRO A 89 1.99 -16.05 19.70
CA PRO A 89 2.03 -14.96 18.72
C PRO A 89 1.20 -15.28 17.46
N GLU A 90 1.18 -16.53 17.01
CA GLU A 90 0.39 -16.98 15.85
C GLU A 90 -1.11 -16.84 16.10
N VAL A 91 -1.57 -17.21 17.30
CA VAL A 91 -2.97 -17.08 17.72
C VAL A 91 -3.34 -15.60 17.87
N ALA A 92 -2.47 -14.80 18.50
CA ALA A 92 -2.69 -13.36 18.65
C ALA A 92 -2.82 -12.66 17.29
N ALA A 93 -1.96 -12.99 16.33
CA ALA A 93 -2.03 -12.47 14.96
C ALA A 93 -3.36 -12.84 14.29
N ALA A 94 -3.81 -14.10 14.41
CA ALA A 94 -5.07 -14.55 13.85
C ALA A 94 -6.28 -13.85 14.49
N LYS A 95 -6.29 -13.68 15.82
CA LYS A 95 -7.34 -12.94 16.54
C LYS A 95 -7.39 -11.47 16.12
N ASN A 96 -6.23 -10.81 15.99
CA ASN A 96 -6.15 -9.43 15.53
C ASN A 96 -6.65 -9.29 14.09
N TYR A 97 -6.31 -10.22 13.20
CA TYR A 97 -6.86 -10.25 11.86
C TYR A 97 -8.39 -10.31 11.89
N PHE A 98 -8.98 -11.22 12.67
CA PHE A 98 -10.44 -11.31 12.77
C PHE A 98 -11.07 -10.06 13.38
N ALA A 99 -10.48 -9.47 14.42
CA ALA A 99 -10.97 -8.21 14.99
C ALA A 99 -11.00 -7.08 13.95
N ILE A 100 -9.93 -6.93 13.16
CA ILE A 100 -9.85 -5.94 12.08
C ILE A 100 -10.88 -6.23 10.99
N GLN A 101 -11.04 -7.49 10.58
CA GLN A 101 -12.00 -7.86 9.54
C GLN A 101 -13.45 -7.65 10.00
N THR A 102 -13.78 -8.01 11.23
CA THR A 102 -15.09 -7.72 11.82
C THR A 102 -15.34 -6.22 11.84
N ARG A 103 -14.35 -5.42 12.26
CA ARG A 103 -14.49 -3.96 12.25
C ARG A 103 -14.71 -3.39 10.86
N LYS A 104 -14.00 -3.90 9.85
CA LYS A 104 -14.21 -3.52 8.44
C LYS A 104 -15.61 -3.87 7.97
N ALA A 105 -16.10 -5.06 8.32
CA ALA A 105 -17.45 -5.51 7.97
C ALA A 105 -18.54 -4.68 8.67
N GLU A 106 -18.37 -4.33 9.95
CA GLU A 106 -19.28 -3.44 10.68
C GLU A 106 -19.36 -2.05 10.03
N ILE A 107 -18.21 -1.47 9.67
CA ILE A 107 -18.17 -0.17 8.98
C ILE A 107 -18.84 -0.28 7.60
N ALA A 108 -18.55 -1.34 6.85
CA ALA A 108 -19.18 -1.55 5.55
C ALA A 108 -20.70 -1.72 5.65
N ALA A 109 -21.19 -2.44 6.66
CA ALA A 109 -22.62 -2.62 6.92
C ALA A 109 -23.29 -1.32 7.40
N ALA A 110 -22.61 -0.51 8.22
CA ALA A 110 -23.12 0.78 8.67
C ALA A 110 -23.08 1.86 7.56
N SER A 111 -22.12 1.77 6.65
CA SER A 111 -21.98 2.67 5.49
C SER A 111 -22.81 2.22 4.28
N ALA A 112 -23.36 1.00 4.30
CA ALA A 112 -24.30 0.59 3.29
C ALA A 112 -25.52 1.52 3.38
N PRO A 113 -25.93 2.16 2.27
CA PRO A 113 -27.14 2.97 2.29
C PRO A 113 -28.30 2.08 2.76
N ALA A 114 -29.17 2.63 3.60
CA ALA A 114 -30.41 1.94 3.93
C ALA A 114 -31.09 1.53 2.62
N LEU A 115 -31.59 0.29 2.55
CA LEU A 115 -32.39 -0.13 1.40
C LEU A 115 -33.52 0.89 1.25
N PRO A 116 -33.62 1.60 0.11
CA PRO A 116 -34.65 2.62 -0.07
C PRO A 116 -36.03 1.96 0.10
N GLN A 117 -36.91 2.60 0.87
CA GLN A 117 -38.27 2.08 1.08
C GLN A 117 -39.12 2.25 -0.19
N ASP A 118 -38.74 3.20 -1.04
CA ASP A 118 -39.38 3.52 -2.32
C ASP A 118 -38.35 3.68 -3.45
N TYR A 119 -38.73 3.31 -4.67
CA TYR A 119 -37.90 3.39 -5.87
C TYR A 119 -37.59 4.84 -6.26
N GLU A 120 -38.51 5.78 -6.00
CA GLU A 120 -38.28 7.21 -6.29
C GLU A 120 -37.16 7.79 -5.41
N GLU A 121 -37.14 7.47 -4.12
CA GLU A 121 -36.09 7.89 -3.19
C GLU A 121 -34.72 7.30 -3.58
N ALA A 122 -34.71 6.02 -4.00
CA ALA A 122 -33.51 5.35 -4.50
C ALA A 122 -32.89 6.05 -5.71
N LEU A 123 -33.73 6.47 -6.66
CA LEU A 123 -33.30 7.13 -7.89
C LEU A 123 -32.72 8.51 -7.60
N VAL A 124 -33.33 9.28 -6.69
CA VAL A 124 -32.84 10.60 -6.30
C VAL A 124 -31.49 10.47 -5.59
N GLU A 125 -31.33 9.53 -4.65
CA GLU A 125 -30.06 9.31 -3.94
C GLU A 125 -28.95 8.80 -4.87
N LEU A 126 -29.27 7.92 -5.81
CA LEU A 126 -28.30 7.47 -6.81
C LEU A 126 -27.87 8.64 -7.69
N LEU A 127 -28.82 9.48 -8.10
CA LEU A 127 -28.54 10.65 -8.94
C LEU A 127 -27.71 11.70 -8.21
N THR A 128 -27.91 11.92 -6.90
CA THR A 128 -27.06 12.80 -6.09
C THR A 128 -25.64 12.23 -5.96
N LYS A 129 -25.49 10.95 -5.62
CA LYS A 129 -24.18 10.28 -5.55
C LYS A 129 -23.42 10.30 -6.87
N VAL A 130 -24.12 10.10 -8.00
CA VAL A 130 -23.51 10.19 -9.33
C VAL A 130 -23.05 11.62 -9.63
N ARG A 131 -23.83 12.63 -9.24
CA ARG A 131 -23.43 14.04 -9.39
C ARG A 131 -22.23 14.39 -8.52
N GLU A 132 -22.21 13.95 -7.27
CA GLU A 132 -21.09 14.13 -6.35
C GLU A 132 -19.83 13.43 -6.88
N ASN A 133 -19.93 12.17 -7.32
CA ASN A 133 -18.80 11.47 -7.93
C ASN A 133 -18.30 12.17 -9.21
N LYS A 134 -19.21 12.70 -10.04
CA LYS A 134 -18.84 13.51 -11.21
C LYS A 134 -18.15 14.82 -10.81
N ALA A 135 -18.61 15.48 -9.74
CA ALA A 135 -17.99 16.69 -9.23
C ALA A 135 -16.60 16.40 -8.63
N LEU A 136 -16.47 15.34 -7.84
CA LEU A 136 -15.19 14.90 -7.26
C LEU A 136 -14.21 14.42 -8.32
N THR A 137 -14.67 13.74 -9.38
CA THR A 137 -13.81 13.38 -10.50
C THR A 137 -13.35 14.60 -11.27
N ALA A 138 -14.24 15.56 -11.54
CA ALA A 138 -13.86 16.83 -12.14
C ALA A 138 -12.89 17.64 -11.25
N GLU A 139 -13.10 17.68 -9.93
CA GLU A 139 -12.20 18.32 -8.97
C GLU A 139 -10.84 17.60 -8.93
N ASN A 140 -10.83 16.28 -8.89
CA ASN A 140 -9.58 15.49 -8.95
C ASN A 140 -8.86 15.64 -10.29
N GLU A 141 -9.57 15.77 -11.42
CA GLU A 141 -8.98 16.06 -12.73
C GLU A 141 -8.38 17.47 -12.78
N VAL A 142 -9.00 18.45 -12.10
CA VAL A 142 -8.45 19.81 -11.94
C VAL A 142 -7.27 19.85 -10.97
N LEU A 143 -7.23 18.94 -9.98
CA LEU A 143 -6.11 18.74 -9.07
C LEU A 143 -4.99 17.86 -9.67
N ALA A 144 -5.30 17.05 -10.70
CA ALA A 144 -4.39 16.14 -11.38
C ALA A 144 -3.29 16.78 -12.27
N PRO A 145 -3.26 18.06 -12.68
CA PRO A 145 -2.11 18.57 -13.40
C PRO A 145 -0.93 18.89 -12.47
N LYS A 146 -0.98 18.58 -11.17
CA LYS A 146 0.12 18.83 -10.22
C LYS A 146 0.95 17.61 -9.80
N ALA A 147 0.60 16.40 -10.25
CA ALA A 147 1.31 15.16 -9.90
C ALA A 147 1.56 14.25 -11.11
N GLY A 148 2.19 14.75 -12.20
CA GLY A 148 2.34 13.87 -13.37
C GLY A 148 3.34 14.18 -14.48
N LYS A 149 3.98 15.36 -14.53
CA LYS A 149 4.93 15.65 -15.62
C LYS A 149 6.39 15.33 -15.26
N TRP A 150 6.79 15.56 -14.01
CA TRP A 150 8.20 15.56 -13.62
C TRP A 150 8.54 14.58 -12.49
N ASP A 151 7.55 13.85 -11.97
CA ASP A 151 7.68 13.03 -10.75
C ASP A 151 8.75 11.94 -10.86
N GLU A 152 8.88 11.32 -12.03
CA GLU A 152 9.92 10.32 -12.31
C GLU A 152 11.35 10.87 -12.15
N PHE A 153 11.52 12.19 -12.29
CA PHE A 153 12.81 12.86 -12.33
C PHE A 153 13.11 13.67 -11.07
N MET A 154 12.21 13.65 -10.10
CA MET A 154 12.43 14.29 -8.82
C MET A 154 13.30 13.42 -7.92
N ASN A 155 14.23 14.06 -7.20
CA ASN A 155 14.92 13.45 -6.09
C ASN A 155 14.03 13.39 -4.84
N SER A 156 14.56 12.84 -3.73
CA SER A 156 13.85 12.73 -2.45
C SER A 156 13.39 14.07 -1.85
N ASP A 157 13.89 15.20 -2.35
CA ASP A 157 13.49 16.55 -1.93
C ASP A 157 12.39 17.16 -2.83
N GLY A 158 11.87 16.41 -3.81
CA GLY A 158 10.92 16.92 -4.79
C GLY A 158 11.55 17.91 -5.79
N LEU A 159 12.85 17.78 -6.07
CA LEU A 159 13.61 18.66 -6.94
C LEU A 159 14.22 17.90 -8.12
N ILE A 160 14.36 18.58 -9.25
CA ILE A 160 14.88 18.00 -10.49
C ILE A 160 16.30 18.51 -10.68
N GLY A 161 17.26 17.58 -10.83
CA GLY A 161 18.65 17.93 -11.10
C GLY A 161 18.81 18.52 -12.49
N MET A 162 19.66 19.54 -12.65
CA MET A 162 19.90 20.16 -13.96
C MET A 162 20.47 19.17 -14.99
N THR A 163 21.17 18.12 -14.54
CA THR A 163 21.60 17.03 -15.42
C THR A 163 20.41 16.29 -16.02
N ALA A 164 19.42 15.92 -15.20
CA ALA A 164 18.21 15.26 -15.67
C ALA A 164 17.43 16.13 -16.67
N ILE A 165 17.36 17.44 -16.43
CA ILE A 165 16.73 18.38 -17.37
C ILE A 165 17.49 18.43 -18.71
N ALA A 166 18.83 18.39 -18.67
CA ALA A 166 19.64 18.39 -19.87
C ALA A 166 19.46 17.10 -20.68
N ASP A 167 19.40 15.95 -19.99
CA ASP A 167 19.15 14.64 -20.61
C ASP A 167 17.78 14.61 -21.31
N MET A 168 16.73 15.15 -20.66
CA MET A 168 15.40 15.26 -21.26
C MET A 168 15.35 16.20 -22.48
N LEU A 169 16.20 17.22 -22.50
CA LEU A 169 16.32 18.14 -23.64
C LEU A 169 17.21 17.60 -24.76
N ASP A 170 17.76 16.39 -24.59
CA ASP A 170 18.72 15.75 -25.49
C ASP A 170 19.91 16.68 -25.82
N MET A 171 20.45 17.35 -24.80
CA MET A 171 21.56 18.29 -25.00
C MET A 171 22.55 18.30 -23.82
N PRO A 172 23.83 18.62 -24.06
CA PRO A 172 24.82 18.69 -22.98
C PRO A 172 24.49 19.78 -21.93
N VAL A 173 24.70 19.48 -20.65
CA VAL A 173 24.48 20.43 -19.53
C VAL A 173 25.17 21.78 -19.75
N LYS A 174 26.38 21.78 -20.33
CA LYS A 174 27.12 23.01 -20.64
C LYS A 174 26.39 23.87 -21.69
N GLU A 175 25.81 23.24 -22.70
CA GLU A 175 25.05 23.94 -23.74
C GLU A 175 23.74 24.48 -23.18
N MET A 176 22.99 23.65 -22.43
CA MET A 176 21.77 24.06 -21.74
C MET A 176 22.03 25.25 -20.80
N THR A 177 23.07 25.19 -19.95
CA THR A 177 23.38 26.27 -19.01
C THR A 177 23.83 27.56 -19.71
N ASN A 178 24.56 27.47 -20.83
CA ASN A 178 24.89 28.65 -21.65
C ASN A 178 23.64 29.24 -22.30
N TRP A 179 22.71 28.41 -22.77
CA TRP A 179 21.42 28.87 -23.28
C TRP A 179 20.59 29.55 -22.19
N LEU A 180 20.49 28.96 -20.99
CA LEU A 180 19.81 29.60 -19.86
C LEU A 180 20.45 30.93 -19.44
N ILE A 181 21.75 31.13 -19.68
CA ILE A 181 22.40 32.43 -19.51
C ILE A 181 21.93 33.41 -20.59
N ALA A 182 21.90 32.99 -21.86
CA ALA A 182 21.44 33.83 -22.97
C ALA A 182 19.98 34.28 -22.78
N GLU A 183 19.14 33.39 -22.23
CA GLU A 183 17.73 33.65 -21.87
C GLU A 183 17.56 34.48 -20.58
N ASN A 184 18.66 34.95 -19.99
CA ASN A 184 18.69 35.66 -18.71
C ASN A 184 18.08 34.88 -17.53
N VAL A 185 17.96 33.55 -17.62
CA VAL A 185 17.52 32.70 -16.50
C VAL A 185 18.65 32.48 -15.52
N PHE A 186 19.85 32.18 -16.03
CA PHE A 186 21.05 31.95 -15.24
C PHE A 186 22.01 33.13 -15.37
N ARG A 187 22.85 33.34 -14.35
CA ARG A 187 24.00 34.23 -14.39
C ARG A 187 25.26 33.39 -14.56
N LYS A 188 26.20 33.90 -15.37
CA LYS A 188 27.55 33.36 -15.43
C LYS A 188 28.25 33.68 -14.11
N GLN A 189 28.75 32.67 -13.42
CA GLN A 189 29.50 32.82 -12.19
C GLN A 189 30.65 31.81 -12.21
N VAL A 190 31.79 32.20 -11.64
CA VAL A 190 32.96 31.34 -11.48
C VAL A 190 33.18 31.11 -9.99
N SER A 191 33.54 29.88 -9.62
CA SER A 191 33.91 29.54 -8.26
C SER A 191 35.24 30.19 -7.89
N ARG A 192 35.54 30.21 -6.60
CA ARG A 192 36.83 30.69 -6.07
C ARG A 192 38.05 29.96 -6.67
N PHE A 193 37.85 28.75 -7.21
CA PHE A 193 38.89 27.91 -7.80
C PHE A 193 38.84 27.89 -9.34
N GLY A 194 38.10 28.82 -9.97
CA GLY A 194 38.09 29.00 -11.42
C GLY A 194 37.15 28.08 -12.21
N SER A 195 36.32 27.26 -11.53
CA SER A 195 35.30 26.43 -12.20
C SER A 195 34.04 27.25 -12.52
N ASN A 196 33.39 27.00 -13.65
CA ASN A 196 32.11 27.63 -13.97
C ASN A 196 31.03 27.10 -13.02
N GLN A 197 30.35 28.00 -12.32
CA GLN A 197 29.28 27.73 -11.38
C GLN A 197 28.08 28.61 -11.74
N ASN A 198 27.50 28.34 -12.90
CA ASN A 198 26.36 29.10 -13.42
C ASN A 198 25.15 28.92 -12.50
N MET A 199 24.51 30.02 -12.12
CA MET A 199 23.47 30.02 -11.08
C MET A 199 22.19 30.71 -11.53
N PRO A 200 21.00 30.23 -11.15
CA PRO A 200 19.74 30.92 -11.42
C PRO A 200 19.79 32.36 -10.91
N ARG A 201 19.27 33.33 -11.66
CA ARG A 201 19.16 34.71 -11.15
C ARG A 201 18.22 34.77 -9.94
N ARG A 202 18.43 35.77 -9.06
CA ARG A 202 17.69 35.92 -7.80
C ARG A 202 16.18 35.89 -7.98
N MET A 203 15.65 36.50 -9.05
CA MET A 203 14.22 36.51 -9.35
C MET A 203 13.62 35.11 -9.57
N TYR A 204 14.37 34.19 -10.17
CA TYR A 204 13.92 32.81 -10.39
C TYR A 204 14.09 31.92 -9.15
N GLN A 205 14.94 32.33 -8.21
CA GLN A 205 15.02 31.70 -6.90
C GLN A 205 13.84 32.16 -6.02
N SER A 206 13.58 33.47 -5.96
CA SER A 206 12.52 34.03 -5.11
C SER A 206 11.11 33.69 -5.59
N SER A 207 10.93 33.48 -6.89
CA SER A 207 9.67 33.00 -7.46
C SER A 207 9.48 31.49 -7.38
N GLY A 208 10.45 30.75 -6.81
CA GLY A 208 10.31 29.31 -6.58
C GLY A 208 10.59 28.41 -7.79
N HIS A 209 11.15 28.94 -8.89
CA HIS A 209 11.49 28.14 -10.07
C HIS A 209 12.76 27.30 -9.82
N PHE A 210 13.73 27.81 -9.07
CA PHE A 210 14.95 27.08 -8.75
C PHE A 210 15.29 27.15 -7.27
N LYS A 211 15.85 26.06 -6.74
CA LYS A 211 16.46 26.00 -5.41
C LYS A 211 17.95 25.74 -5.53
N ILE A 212 18.74 26.36 -4.68
CA ILE A 212 20.18 26.12 -4.58
C ILE A 212 20.42 25.26 -3.35
N LYS A 213 21.12 24.14 -3.53
CA LYS A 213 21.57 23.27 -2.43
C LYS A 213 23.08 23.22 -2.40
N VAL A 214 23.64 23.07 -1.20
CA VAL A 214 25.09 22.85 -1.02
C VAL A 214 25.33 21.36 -1.02
N GLU A 215 26.19 20.90 -1.93
CA GLU A 215 26.67 19.53 -2.00
C GLU A 215 28.14 19.47 -1.63
N SER A 216 28.63 18.29 -1.24
CA SER A 216 30.03 18.07 -0.90
C SER A 216 30.51 16.78 -1.53
N ASN A 217 31.69 16.82 -2.14
CA ASN A 217 32.39 15.63 -2.64
C ASN A 217 33.37 15.05 -1.60
N GLY A 218 33.20 15.39 -0.32
CA GLY A 218 34.08 14.99 0.78
C GLY A 218 35.37 15.82 0.91
N ARG A 219 35.68 16.69 -0.06
CA ARG A 219 36.86 17.58 -0.02
C ARG A 219 36.48 19.06 -0.08
N VAL A 220 35.48 19.41 -0.88
CA VAL A 220 35.02 20.79 -1.07
C VAL A 220 33.49 20.79 -1.16
N SER A 221 32.87 21.75 -0.49
CA SER A 221 31.45 22.03 -0.65
C SER A 221 31.21 23.02 -1.78
N TYR A 222 30.18 22.79 -2.58
CA TYR A 222 29.81 23.61 -3.72
C TYR A 222 28.29 23.75 -3.81
N GLU A 223 27.85 24.92 -4.28
CA GLU A 223 26.43 25.18 -4.52
C GLU A 223 26.03 24.58 -5.87
N VAL A 224 24.87 23.91 -5.90
CA VAL A 224 24.26 23.28 -7.07
C VAL A 224 22.84 23.81 -7.22
N ALA A 225 22.47 24.17 -8.45
CA ALA A 225 21.12 24.58 -8.78
C ALA A 225 20.25 23.35 -9.10
N TYR A 226 19.03 23.37 -8.60
CA TYR A 226 17.98 22.40 -8.86
C TYR A 226 16.73 23.13 -9.34
N ALA A 227 15.99 22.55 -10.28
CA ALA A 227 14.69 23.08 -10.68
C ALA A 227 13.57 22.50 -9.82
N THR A 228 12.54 23.31 -9.57
CA THR A 228 11.23 22.80 -9.17
C THR A 228 10.45 22.38 -10.40
N THR A 229 9.24 21.82 -10.24
CA THR A 229 8.31 21.59 -11.36
C THR A 229 8.09 22.85 -12.20
N GLN A 230 7.87 23.99 -11.52
CA GLN A 230 7.72 25.29 -12.17
C GLN A 230 8.99 25.72 -12.93
N GLY A 231 10.17 25.43 -12.38
CA GLY A 231 11.44 25.67 -13.07
C GLY A 231 11.62 24.80 -14.30
N ALA A 232 11.26 23.52 -14.23
CA ALA A 232 11.29 22.62 -15.37
C ALA A 232 10.31 23.10 -16.45
N ASP A 233 9.06 23.41 -16.09
CA ASP A 233 8.09 23.95 -17.04
C ASP A 233 8.60 25.22 -17.74
N LEU A 234 9.13 26.19 -16.98
CA LEU A 234 9.75 27.41 -17.54
C LEU A 234 10.85 27.09 -18.58
N ILE A 235 11.69 26.10 -18.30
CA ILE A 235 12.76 25.68 -19.20
C ILE A 235 12.18 25.09 -20.49
N PHE A 236 11.27 24.12 -20.36
CA PHE A 236 10.71 23.43 -21.52
C PHE A 236 9.83 24.34 -22.39
N ASP A 237 9.03 25.22 -21.77
CA ASP A 237 8.19 26.17 -22.49
C ASP A 237 9.03 27.14 -23.33
N ARG A 238 10.15 27.63 -22.77
CA ARG A 238 11.09 28.49 -23.52
C ARG A 238 11.79 27.76 -24.66
N ARG A 239 12.08 26.46 -24.49
CA ARG A 239 12.67 25.65 -25.56
C ARG A 239 11.68 25.44 -26.70
N GLN A 240 10.43 25.11 -26.39
CA GLN A 240 9.37 24.92 -27.40
C GLN A 240 9.07 26.22 -28.15
N GLY A 241 9.01 27.36 -27.44
CA GLY A 241 8.82 28.68 -28.05
C GLY A 241 9.94 29.07 -29.04
N ARG A 242 11.16 28.56 -28.86
CA ARG A 242 12.28 28.76 -29.79
C ARG A 242 12.23 27.84 -31.01
N ALA A 243 11.68 26.63 -30.89
CA ALA A 243 11.54 25.72 -32.03
C ALA A 243 10.43 26.17 -33.00
N ALA A 244 9.51 27.03 -32.54
CA ALA A 244 8.40 27.58 -33.32
C ALA A 244 8.68 28.97 -33.95
N ALA A 245 9.86 29.56 -33.68
CA ALA A 245 10.28 30.88 -34.16
C ALA A 245 11.45 30.76 -35.14
#